data_AF-A0A268TNK6-F1
#
_entry.id   AF-A0A268TNK6-F1
#
_cell.length_a   1.000
_cell.length_b   1.000
_cell.length_c   1.000
_cell.angle_alpha   90.00
_cell.angle_beta   90.00
_cell.angle_gamma   90.00
#
_symmetry.space_group_name_H-M   'P 1'
#
loop_
_entity.id
_entity.type
_entity.pdbx_description
1 polymer ?
#
loop_
_entity_poly.entity_id
_entity_poly.type
_entity_poly.pdbx_seq_one_letter_code
_entity_poly.pdbx_strand_id
1 'polypeptide(L)'
;MIVTTKELGELLGLSERHIYTLEKNEILSKIDKNQWDASKNLQAYIYYKLSNETTTTDGKVARTRKDIADAKLKEVMLAEKIGKLIPIEKVAKELKDPQIYTQKAIEIEEGERKQRERQKQNESPNDSLSDNSEL
;
A
#
# COMPACT_ATOMS: atom_id res chain seq x y z
N MET A 1 2.95 -20.33 -28.29
CA MET A 1 3.37 -20.89 -29.60
C MET A 1 4.19 -22.13 -29.31
N ILE A 2 3.82 -23.30 -29.83
CA ILE A 2 4.55 -24.54 -29.52
C ILE A 2 5.74 -24.69 -30.47
N VAL A 3 6.93 -24.90 -29.90
CA VAL A 3 8.19 -25.04 -30.63
C VAL A 3 8.96 -26.26 -30.13
N THR A 4 9.87 -26.74 -30.97
CA THR A 4 10.81 -27.81 -30.64
C THR A 4 11.96 -27.30 -29.76
N THR A 5 12.72 -28.22 -29.15
CA THR A 5 13.91 -27.85 -28.35
C THR A 5 14.93 -27.06 -29.17
N LYS A 6 15.11 -27.45 -30.44
CA LYS A 6 16.04 -26.79 -31.36
C LYS A 6 15.59 -25.36 -31.66
N GLU A 7 14.33 -25.16 -32.03
CA GLU A 7 13.75 -23.84 -32.30
C GLU A 7 13.76 -22.95 -31.06
N LEU A 8 13.48 -23.49 -29.87
CA LEU A 8 13.58 -22.73 -28.62
C LEU A 8 15.04 -22.32 -28.35
N GLY A 9 16.00 -23.20 -28.61
CA GLY A 9 17.43 -22.90 -28.52
C GLY A 9 17.84 -21.77 -29.45
N GLU A 10 17.42 -21.83 -30.72
CA GLU A 10 17.66 -20.77 -31.70
C GLU A 10 17.03 -19.44 -31.26
N LEU A 11 15.80 -19.46 -30.74
CA LEU A 11 15.08 -18.27 -30.28
C LEU A 11 15.73 -17.60 -29.06
N LEU A 12 16.30 -18.38 -28.15
CA LEU A 12 16.96 -17.88 -26.94
C LEU A 12 18.47 -17.66 -27.12
N GLY A 13 19.05 -18.05 -28.25
CA GLY A 13 20.50 -18.05 -28.46
C GLY A 13 21.23 -19.05 -27.58
N LEU A 14 20.61 -20.19 -27.28
CA LEU A 14 21.10 -21.22 -26.37
C LEU A 14 21.26 -22.57 -27.08
N SER A 15 22.20 -23.39 -26.59
CA SER A 15 22.29 -24.79 -27.03
C SER A 15 21.15 -25.63 -26.43
N GLU A 16 20.75 -26.71 -27.11
CA GLU A 16 19.74 -27.64 -26.58
C GLU A 16 20.10 -28.19 -25.20
N ARG A 17 21.40 -28.45 -24.97
CA ARG A 17 21.90 -28.86 -23.65
C ARG A 17 21.57 -27.84 -22.57
N HIS A 18 21.72 -26.55 -22.88
CA HIS A 18 21.42 -25.48 -21.93
C HIS A 18 19.92 -25.37 -21.67
N ILE A 19 19.06 -25.59 -22.68
CA ILE A 19 17.61 -25.67 -22.50
C ILE A 19 17.23 -26.73 -21.46
N TYR A 20 17.77 -27.94 -21.57
CA TYR A 20 17.52 -29.01 -20.58
C TYR A 20 18.10 -28.69 -19.19
N THR A 21 19.23 -27.98 -19.11
CA THR A 21 19.76 -27.51 -17.83
C THR A 21 18.83 -26.49 -17.18
N LEU A 22 18.27 -25.54 -17.95
CA LEU A 22 17.34 -24.54 -17.45
C LEU A 22 15.99 -25.15 -17.06
N GLU A 23 15.54 -26.19 -17.76
CA GLU A 23 14.38 -27.01 -17.34
C GLU A 23 14.65 -27.69 -16.00
N LYS A 24 15.80 -28.36 -15.85
CA LYS A 24 16.18 -29.04 -14.59
C LYS A 24 16.27 -28.07 -13.41
N ASN A 25 16.63 -26.82 -13.67
CA ASN A 25 16.68 -25.75 -12.68
C ASN A 25 15.32 -25.06 -12.47
N GLU A 26 14.23 -25.61 -13.03
CA GLU A 26 12.86 -25.10 -12.92
C GLU A 26 12.66 -23.68 -13.48
N ILE A 27 13.57 -23.23 -14.35
CA ILE A 27 13.48 -21.91 -15.01
C ILE A 27 12.58 -21.99 -16.24
N LEU A 28 12.75 -23.04 -17.05
CA LEU A 28 11.91 -23.29 -18.23
C LEU A 28 10.90 -24.40 -17.93
N SER A 29 9.71 -24.28 -18.49
CA SER A 29 8.64 -25.25 -18.35
C SER A 29 8.42 -26.00 -19.67
N LYS A 30 8.52 -27.32 -19.59
CA LYS A 30 8.26 -28.23 -20.71
C LYS A 30 6.80 -28.65 -20.74
N ILE A 31 6.23 -28.78 -21.93
CA ILE A 31 4.86 -29.27 -22.11
C ILE A 31 4.88 -30.79 -22.27
N ASP A 32 5.71 -31.27 -23.20
CA ASP A 32 5.90 -32.68 -23.50
C ASP A 32 7.30 -32.90 -24.14
N LYS A 33 7.65 -34.13 -24.48
CA LYS A 33 8.89 -34.48 -25.18
C LYS A 33 9.06 -33.63 -26.44
N ASN A 34 10.12 -32.82 -26.46
CA ASN A 34 10.44 -31.92 -27.56
C ASN A 34 9.33 -30.88 -27.87
N GLN A 35 8.53 -30.51 -26.88
CA GLN A 35 7.49 -29.49 -27.02
C GLN A 35 7.58 -28.45 -25.91
N TRP A 36 7.69 -27.19 -26.32
CA TRP A 36 7.87 -26.04 -25.45
C TRP A 36 6.95 -24.90 -25.84
N ASP A 37 6.43 -24.16 -24.86
CA ASP A 37 5.74 -22.90 -25.15
C ASP A 37 6.77 -21.78 -25.28
N ALA A 38 7.04 -21.33 -26.51
CA ALA A 38 8.03 -20.27 -26.76
C ALA A 38 7.71 -18.98 -26.01
N SER A 39 6.43 -18.59 -25.94
CA SER A 39 6.04 -17.32 -25.31
C SER A 39 6.30 -17.35 -23.80
N LYS A 40 5.90 -18.44 -23.14
CA LYS A 40 6.12 -18.61 -21.69
C LYS A 40 7.60 -18.75 -21.36
N ASN A 41 8.32 -19.58 -22.12
CA ASN A 41 9.74 -19.85 -21.86
C ASN A 41 10.64 -18.66 -22.19
N LEU A 42 10.28 -17.84 -23.18
CA LEU A 42 10.96 -16.57 -23.44
C LEU A 42 10.80 -15.60 -22.26
N GLN A 43 9.56 -15.42 -21.77
CA GLN A 43 9.31 -14.58 -20.59
C GLN A 43 10.08 -15.08 -19.37
N ALA A 44 10.00 -16.38 -19.08
CA ALA A 44 10.71 -16.99 -17.96
C ALA A 44 12.23 -16.81 -18.05
N TYR A 45 12.80 -16.98 -19.25
CA TYR A 45 14.23 -16.77 -19.49
C TYR A 45 14.66 -15.30 -19.31
N ILE A 46 13.85 -14.35 -19.79
CA ILE A 46 14.09 -12.92 -19.57
C ILE A 46 14.09 -12.60 -18.07
N TYR A 47 13.10 -13.10 -17.32
CA TYR A 47 13.05 -12.90 -15.86
C TYR A 47 14.27 -13.48 -15.15
N TYR A 48 14.69 -14.70 -15.53
CA TYR A 48 15.89 -15.34 -15.00
C TYR A 48 17.16 -14.54 -15.27
N LYS A 49 17.31 -13.99 -16.48
CA LYS A 49 18.45 -13.15 -16.85
C LYS A 49 18.48 -11.85 -16.05
N LEU A 50 17.34 -11.18 -15.93
CA LEU A 50 17.20 -9.98 -15.09
C LEU A 50 17.54 -10.27 -13.63
N SER A 51 17.03 -11.37 -13.05
CA SER A 51 17.35 -11.72 -11.66
C SER A 51 18.84 -12.00 -11.46
N ASN A 52 19.48 -12.69 -12.40
CA ASN A 52 20.90 -13.00 -12.30
C ASN A 52 21.78 -11.77 -12.52
N GLU A 53 21.42 -10.88 -13.43
CA GLU A 53 22.12 -9.62 -13.64
C GLU A 53 22.00 -8.71 -12.40
N THR A 54 20.84 -8.66 -11.74
CA THR A 54 20.72 -7.94 -10.45
C THR A 54 21.53 -8.56 -9.32
N THR A 55 21.87 -9.86 -9.41
CA THR A 55 22.67 -10.56 -8.39
C THR A 55 24.16 -10.39 -8.65
N THR A 56 24.57 -10.31 -9.92
CA THR A 56 25.99 -10.31 -10.33
C THR A 56 26.55 -8.90 -10.47
N THR A 57 25.73 -7.92 -10.87
CA THR A 57 26.18 -6.55 -11.11
C THR A 57 25.93 -5.62 -9.91
N ASP A 58 25.03 -5.99 -8.99
CA ASP A 58 24.58 -5.06 -7.95
C ASP A 58 24.45 -5.68 -6.55
N GLY A 59 25.57 -5.67 -5.80
CA GLY A 59 25.52 -5.56 -4.33
C GLY A 59 24.72 -4.33 -3.83
N LYS A 60 24.25 -3.47 -4.75
CA LYS A 60 23.35 -2.34 -4.52
C LYS A 60 21.87 -2.71 -4.49
N VAL A 61 21.38 -3.69 -5.26
CA VAL A 61 19.92 -3.99 -5.34
C VAL A 61 19.42 -4.72 -4.09
N ALA A 62 20.27 -5.57 -3.48
CA ALA A 62 19.98 -6.16 -2.18
C ALA A 62 19.89 -5.10 -1.06
N ARG A 63 20.70 -4.03 -1.15
CA ARG A 63 20.53 -2.85 -0.29
C ARG A 63 19.23 -2.14 -0.63
N THR A 64 18.91 -1.88 -1.90
CA THR A 64 17.69 -1.15 -2.25
C THR A 64 16.41 -1.84 -1.79
N ARG A 65 16.30 -3.19 -1.85
CA ARG A 65 15.12 -3.89 -1.30
C ARG A 65 15.06 -3.84 0.22
N LYS A 66 16.20 -3.96 0.91
CA LYS A 66 16.28 -3.80 2.36
C LYS A 66 15.98 -2.36 2.78
N ASP A 67 16.53 -1.38 2.07
CA ASP A 67 16.33 0.05 2.28
C ASP A 67 14.88 0.45 2.01
N ILE A 68 14.22 -0.15 0.99
CA ILE A 68 12.78 0.04 0.72
C ILE A 68 11.94 -0.60 1.83
N ALA A 69 12.31 -1.79 2.33
CA ALA A 69 11.62 -2.42 3.45
C ALA A 69 11.79 -1.63 4.75
N ASP A 70 13.01 -1.14 5.02
CA ASP A 70 13.34 -0.31 6.18
C ASP A 70 12.70 1.09 6.08
N ALA A 71 12.57 1.65 4.88
CA ALA A 71 11.86 2.92 4.64
C ALA A 71 10.35 2.76 4.88
N LYS A 72 9.74 1.68 4.37
CA LYS A 72 8.33 1.36 4.66
C LYS A 72 8.09 1.11 6.14
N LEU A 73 9.01 0.43 6.83
CA LEU A 73 8.92 0.22 8.27
C LEU A 73 8.98 1.55 9.05
N LYS A 74 9.90 2.44 8.68
CA LYS A 74 9.99 3.79 9.29
C LYS A 74 8.75 4.64 9.02
N GLU A 75 8.18 4.56 7.82
CA GLU A 75 6.94 5.27 7.47
C GLU A 75 5.77 4.78 8.32
N VAL A 76 5.60 3.47 8.47
CA VAL A 76 4.58 2.88 9.34
C VAL A 76 4.80 3.31 10.81
N MET A 77 6.03 3.24 11.31
CA MET A 77 6.35 3.69 12.67
C MET A 77 6.13 5.20 12.89
N LEU A 78 6.40 6.04 11.88
CA LEU A 78 6.11 7.47 11.94
C LEU A 78 4.60 7.72 11.94
N ALA A 79 3.84 6.97 11.13
CA ALA A 79 2.37 7.04 11.10
C ALA A 79 1.73 6.57 12.43
N GLU A 80 2.31 5.57 13.09
CA GLU A 80 1.95 5.17 14.47
C GLU A 80 2.21 6.30 15.47
N LYS A 81 3.40 6.91 15.43
CA LYS A 81 3.77 8.02 16.34
C LYS A 81 2.94 9.28 16.14
N ILE A 82 2.49 9.54 14.91
CA ILE A 82 1.60 10.66 14.56
C ILE A 82 0.14 10.37 14.99
N GLY A 83 -0.16 9.18 15.50
CA GLY A 83 -1.49 8.84 16.04
C GLY A 83 -2.58 8.69 14.96
N LYS A 84 -2.20 8.58 13.68
CA LYS A 84 -3.12 8.37 12.56
C LYS A 84 -3.53 6.91 12.40
N LEU A 85 -2.76 5.97 12.95
CA LEU A 85 -3.09 4.55 12.92
C LEU A 85 -3.93 4.21 14.15
N ILE A 86 -5.23 3.94 13.95
CA ILE A 86 -6.09 3.41 15.02
C ILE A 86 -5.93 1.89 14.98
N PRO A 87 -5.47 1.23 16.07
CA PRO A 87 -5.35 -0.22 16.13
C PRO A 87 -6.69 -0.87 15.84
N ILE A 88 -6.69 -1.93 15.02
CA ILE A 88 -7.92 -2.61 14.60
C ILE A 88 -8.68 -3.16 15.82
N GLU A 89 -7.99 -3.61 16.87
CA GLU A 89 -8.68 -4.04 18.10
C GLU A 89 -9.43 -2.91 18.80
N LYS A 90 -8.92 -1.67 18.72
CA LYS A 90 -9.57 -0.49 19.30
C LYS A 90 -10.81 -0.11 18.48
N VAL A 91 -10.71 -0.12 17.16
CA VAL A 91 -11.86 0.09 16.26
C VAL A 91 -12.93 -0.96 16.50
N ALA A 92 -12.56 -2.23 16.63
CA ALA A 92 -13.49 -3.33 16.87
C ALA A 92 -14.17 -3.24 18.24
N LYS A 93 -13.47 -2.77 19.28
CA LYS A 93 -14.05 -2.51 20.61
C LYS A 93 -15.02 -1.33 20.58
N GLU A 94 -14.64 -0.22 19.96
CA GLU A 94 -15.53 0.95 19.83
C GLU A 94 -16.81 0.61 19.02
N LEU A 95 -16.71 -0.20 17.97
CA LEU A 95 -17.87 -0.64 17.18
C LEU A 95 -18.80 -1.61 17.92
N LYS A 96 -18.27 -2.40 18.86
CA LYS A 96 -19.05 -3.42 19.58
C LYS A 96 -19.66 -2.95 20.88
N ASP A 97 -19.26 -1.79 21.39
CA ASP A 97 -19.72 -1.28 22.68
C ASP A 97 -20.76 -0.14 22.51
N PRO A 98 -22.06 -0.41 22.69
CA PRO A 98 -23.11 0.60 22.57
C PRO A 98 -22.95 1.77 23.55
N GLN A 99 -22.32 1.53 24.71
CA GLN A 99 -22.16 2.52 25.76
C GLN A 99 -21.25 3.70 25.33
N ILE A 100 -20.26 3.42 24.46
CA ILE A 100 -19.34 4.43 23.94
C ILE A 100 -20.08 5.40 23.01
N TYR A 101 -21.02 4.91 22.20
CA TYR A 101 -21.86 5.75 21.34
C TYR A 101 -22.79 6.64 22.16
N THR A 102 -23.40 6.11 23.21
CA THR A 102 -24.27 6.91 24.09
C THR A 102 -23.51 8.00 24.83
N GLN A 103 -22.30 7.72 25.31
CA GLN A 103 -21.49 8.72 26.03
C GLN A 103 -21.03 9.85 25.09
N LYS A 104 -20.55 9.52 23.89
CA LYS A 104 -20.17 10.52 22.87
C LYS A 104 -21.36 11.39 22.45
N ALA A 105 -22.56 10.81 22.33
CA ALA A 105 -23.77 11.58 22.00
C ALA A 105 -24.14 12.60 23.09
N ILE A 106 -24.02 12.21 24.37
CA ILE A 106 -24.26 13.11 25.52
C ILE A 106 -23.24 14.26 25.54
N GLU A 107 -21.95 13.98 25.32
CA GLU A 107 -20.90 15.01 25.30
C GLU A 107 -21.09 16.04 24.18
N ILE A 108 -21.54 15.59 23.00
CA ILE A 108 -21.87 16.49 21.87
C ILE A 108 -23.05 17.39 22.23
N GLU A 109 -24.11 16.83 22.83
CA GLU A 109 -25.29 17.61 23.20
C GLU A 109 -24.97 18.68 24.28
N GLU A 110 -24.15 18.32 25.28
CA GLU A 110 -23.70 19.27 26.30
C GLU A 110 -22.79 20.36 25.72
N GLY A 111 -21.92 20.01 24.77
CA GLY A 111 -21.06 20.95 24.07
C GLY A 111 -21.86 21.98 23.26
N GLU A 112 -22.88 21.51 22.53
CA GLU A 112 -23.79 22.38 21.78
C GLU A 112 -24.61 23.30 22.68
N ARG A 113 -25.11 22.81 23.83
CA ARG A 113 -25.81 23.66 24.81
C ARG A 113 -24.92 24.78 25.33
N LYS A 114 -23.68 24.46 25.73
CA LYS A 114 -22.71 25.45 26.23
C LYS A 114 -22.33 26.46 25.15
N GLN A 115 -22.24 26.07 23.87
CA GLN A 115 -21.98 27.00 22.77
C GLN A 115 -23.17 27.93 22.51
N ARG A 116 -24.40 27.41 22.52
CA ARG A 116 -25.62 28.23 22.35
C ARG A 116 -25.81 29.21 23.50
N GLU A 117 -25.49 28.82 24.73
CA GLU A 117 -25.52 29.73 25.90
C GLU A 117 -24.50 30.86 25.79
N ARG A 118 -23.30 30.57 25.29
CA ARG A 118 -22.27 31.59 25.03
C ARG A 118 -22.63 32.54 23.90
N GLN A 119 -23.30 32.05 22.85
CA GLN A 119 -23.80 32.90 21.77
C GLN A 119 -24.92 33.83 22.28
N LYS A 120 -25.85 33.32 23.09
CA LYS A 120 -26.92 34.12 23.70
C LYS A 120 -26.41 35.18 24.68
N GLN A 121 -25.31 34.93 25.39
CA GLN A 121 -24.68 35.92 26.26
C GLN A 121 -23.91 37.01 25.49
N ASN A 122 -23.48 36.73 24.26
CA ASN A 122 -22.80 37.71 23.41
C ASN A 122 -23.75 38.56 22.54
N GLU A 123 -25.04 38.21 22.44
CA GLU A 123 -26.03 38.88 21.58
C GLU A 123 -26.95 39.88 22.31
N SER A 124 -26.79 40.15 23.60
CA SER A 124 -27.46 41.30 24.26
C SER A 124 -26.73 41.70 25.56
N PRO A 125 -26.47 43.00 25.84
CA PRO A 125 -27.03 44.22 25.23
C PRO A 125 -25.98 45.27 24.78
N ASN A 126 -26.13 45.81 23.58
CA ASN A 126 -25.79 47.23 23.34
C ASN A 126 -26.92 47.87 22.55
N ASP A 127 -28.09 47.93 23.20
CA ASP A 127 -29.24 48.67 22.73
C ASP A 127 -29.70 49.57 23.88
N SER A 128 -29.10 50.76 23.99
CA SER A 128 -29.73 51.93 24.60
C SER A 128 -28.87 53.19 24.46
N LEU A 129 -29.52 54.27 24.00
CA LEU A 129 -29.14 55.69 23.98
C LEU A 129 -28.36 56.14 22.73
N SER A 130 -28.85 57.03 21.88
CA SER A 130 -30.06 57.86 21.95
C SER A 130 -30.33 58.42 20.56
N ASP A 131 -31.57 58.26 20.12
CA ASP A 131 -32.25 59.15 19.20
C ASP A 131 -32.15 60.60 19.72
N ASN A 132 -31.69 61.52 18.88
CA ASN A 132 -32.04 62.94 18.94
C ASN A 132 -31.67 63.62 17.60
N SER A 133 -32.67 63.61 16.73
CA SER A 133 -33.22 64.80 16.06
C SER A 133 -32.46 65.36 14.85
N GLU A 134 -33.16 65.25 13.72
CA GLU A 134 -33.02 66.07 12.50
C GLU A 134 -33.13 67.59 12.77
N LEU A 135 -32.58 68.36 11.81
CA LEU A 135 -32.65 69.80 11.49
C LEU A 135 -31.46 70.68 11.89
#